data_AF-A0A7G8EUN4-F1
#
_entry.id   AF-A0A7G8EUN4-F1
#
_cell.length_a   1.000
_cell.length_b   1.000
_cell.length_c   1.000
_cell.angle_alpha   90.00
_cell.angle_beta   90.00
_cell.angle_gamma   90.00
#
_symmetry.space_group_name_H-M   'P 1'
#
loop_
_entity.id
_entity.type
_entity.pdbx_description
1 polymer ?
#
loop_
_entity_poly.entity_id
_entity_poly.type
_entity_poly.pdbx_seq_one_letter_code
_entity_poly.pdbx_strand_id
1 'polypeptide(L)'
;MIRAHGKIATDFDHDGEGWHEILAIVGSHNGDQITGLVPAGQSIPGNDPYEGDNRIKSIFSREDKAQLSKNGFQYKLEDGSYANVFFGSFFDPPSYVEFHSRPPFPDGAIAPNTEVPIEFIAIPDLC
;
A
#
# COMPACT_ATOMS: atom_id res chain seq x y z
N MET A 1 1.74 -5.91 -16.71
CA MET A 1 0.51 -5.95 -15.88
C MET A 1 0.96 -6.26 -14.48
N ILE A 2 0.69 -5.38 -13.51
CA ILE A 2 0.97 -5.63 -12.10
C ILE A 2 -0.24 -6.36 -11.53
N ARG A 3 -0.02 -7.44 -10.78
CA ARG A 3 -1.08 -8.19 -10.11
C ARG A 3 -0.65 -8.55 -8.70
N ALA A 4 -1.27 -7.89 -7.72
CA ALA A 4 -1.20 -8.28 -6.32
C ALA A 4 -2.56 -8.79 -5.84
N HIS A 5 -2.56 -9.75 -4.93
CA HIS A 5 -3.78 -10.23 -4.27
C HIS A 5 -3.43 -10.85 -2.93
N GLY A 6 -4.34 -10.74 -1.95
CA GLY A 6 -4.06 -11.18 -0.60
C GLY A 6 -5.20 -10.90 0.38
N LYS A 7 -4.89 -11.06 1.66
CA LYS A 7 -5.73 -10.65 2.78
C LYS A 7 -5.00 -9.60 3.60
N ILE A 8 -5.79 -8.64 4.09
CA ILE A 8 -5.37 -7.62 5.04
C ILE A 8 -6.08 -7.95 6.36
N ALA A 9 -5.31 -8.10 7.44
CA ALA A 9 -5.87 -8.14 8.78
C ALA A 9 -5.79 -6.73 9.37
N THR A 10 -6.92 -6.24 9.88
CA THR A 10 -7.01 -4.92 10.51
C THR A 10 -7.39 -5.01 11.97
N ASP A 11 -7.17 -3.94 12.71
CA ASP A 11 -7.80 -3.71 14.02
C ASP A 11 -9.29 -3.29 13.89
N PHE A 12 -9.84 -2.78 15.00
CA PHE A 12 -11.13 -2.09 15.02
C PHE A 12 -10.92 -0.59 14.82
N ASP A 13 -11.92 0.09 14.25
CA ASP A 13 -11.89 1.56 14.14
C ASP A 13 -11.79 2.19 15.53
N HIS A 14 -10.64 2.81 15.82
CA HIS A 14 -10.30 3.33 17.14
C HIS A 14 -10.79 4.76 17.36
N ASP A 15 -10.88 5.58 16.31
CA ASP A 15 -11.20 7.01 16.39
C ASP A 15 -12.60 7.36 15.89
N GLY A 16 -13.28 6.42 15.22
CA GLY A 16 -14.61 6.61 14.66
C GLY A 16 -14.60 7.35 13.31
N GLU A 17 -13.44 7.59 12.73
CA GLU A 17 -13.26 8.23 11.40
C GLU A 17 -13.27 7.19 10.27
N GLY A 18 -13.51 5.91 10.58
CA GLY A 18 -13.58 4.80 9.63
C GLY A 18 -12.23 4.29 9.18
N TRP A 19 -11.13 4.76 9.79
CA TRP A 19 -9.79 4.23 9.54
C TRP A 19 -9.52 3.02 10.44
N HIS A 20 -8.96 1.99 9.83
CA HIS A 20 -8.46 0.81 10.52
C HIS A 20 -6.95 0.69 10.30
N GLU A 21 -6.20 0.32 11.33
CA GLU A 21 -4.79 -0.05 11.21
C GLU A 21 -4.68 -1.40 10.51
N ILE A 22 -3.81 -1.48 9.50
CA ILE A 22 -3.38 -2.72 8.89
C ILE A 22 -2.33 -3.34 9.81
N LEU A 23 -2.66 -4.48 10.41
CA LEU A 23 -1.79 -5.20 11.35
C LEU A 23 -0.92 -6.24 10.65
N ALA A 24 -1.46 -6.87 9.61
CA ALA A 24 -0.76 -7.88 8.85
C ALA A 24 -1.33 -7.99 7.43
N ILE A 25 -0.48 -8.48 6.53
CA ILE A 25 -0.85 -8.78 5.16
C ILE A 25 -0.26 -10.14 4.78
N VAL A 26 -1.00 -10.89 3.98
CA VAL A 26 -0.55 -12.13 3.36
C VAL A 26 -1.02 -12.15 1.92
N GLY A 27 -0.20 -12.65 1.00
CA GLY A 27 -0.54 -12.64 -0.42
C GLY A 27 0.68 -12.73 -1.31
N SER A 28 0.49 -12.38 -2.58
CA SER A 28 1.58 -12.28 -3.55
C SER A 28 1.45 -11.06 -4.45
N HIS A 29 2.59 -10.60 -4.97
CA HIS A 29 2.72 -9.55 -5.97
C HIS A 29 3.52 -10.11 -7.15
N ASN A 30 2.94 -10.11 -8.35
CA ASN A 30 3.57 -10.62 -9.57
C ASN A 30 4.16 -12.05 -9.47
N GLY A 31 3.68 -12.85 -8.50
CA GLY A 31 4.16 -14.21 -8.23
C GLY A 31 5.05 -14.32 -6.99
N ASP A 32 5.66 -13.22 -6.53
CA ASP A 32 6.51 -13.18 -5.35
C ASP A 32 5.67 -13.09 -4.07
N GLN A 33 6.05 -13.85 -3.05
CA GLN A 33 5.33 -13.85 -1.78
C GLN A 33 5.54 -12.54 -1.03
N ILE A 34 4.47 -12.03 -0.44
CA ILE A 34 4.56 -10.95 0.54
C ILE A 34 5.10 -11.55 1.84
N THR A 35 6.27 -11.09 2.27
CA THR A 35 6.98 -11.62 3.45
C THR A 35 6.77 -10.77 4.70
N GLY A 36 6.22 -9.57 4.56
CA GLY A 36 5.81 -8.78 5.71
C GLY A 36 5.33 -7.38 5.36
N LEU A 37 4.57 -6.80 6.29
CA LEU A 37 4.21 -5.40 6.33
C LEU A 37 5.41 -4.59 6.85
N VAL A 38 5.67 -3.42 6.26
CA VAL A 38 6.62 -2.44 6.78
C VAL A 38 5.93 -1.64 7.89
N PRO A 39 6.57 -1.42 9.05
CA PRO A 39 5.94 -0.67 10.14
C PRO A 39 5.52 0.74 9.72
N ALA A 40 4.41 1.24 10.29
CA ALA A 40 3.98 2.61 10.07
C ALA A 40 5.06 3.61 10.54
N GLY A 41 5.17 4.74 9.84
CA GLY A 41 6.21 5.74 10.09
C GLY A 41 7.60 5.33 9.56
N GLN A 42 7.67 4.31 8.71
CA GLN A 42 8.90 3.93 8.01
C GLN A 42 8.69 4.01 6.50
N SER A 43 9.75 4.43 5.81
CA SER A 43 9.87 4.38 4.36
C SER A 43 10.64 3.12 3.92
N ILE A 44 10.30 2.62 2.73
CA ILE A 44 11.07 1.59 2.03
C ILE A 44 12.28 2.21 1.32
N PRO A 45 13.36 1.44 1.10
CA PRO A 45 14.53 1.91 0.36
C PRO A 45 14.14 2.57 -0.97
N GLY A 46 14.80 3.65 -1.36
CA GLY A 46 14.55 4.36 -2.62
C GLY A 46 13.24 5.17 -2.69
N ASN A 47 12.37 5.09 -1.67
CA ASN A 47 11.11 5.85 -1.59
C ASN A 47 11.13 6.90 -0.47
N ASP A 48 12.31 7.29 0.04
CA ASP A 48 12.44 8.35 1.04
C ASP A 48 12.01 9.71 0.46
N PRO A 49 11.35 10.59 1.24
CA PRO A 49 11.00 10.47 2.65
C PRO A 49 9.56 9.96 2.90
N TYR A 50 9.00 9.16 1.99
CA TYR A 50 7.58 8.80 2.01
C TYR A 50 7.31 7.58 2.89
N GLU A 51 6.91 7.84 4.14
CA GLU A 51 6.54 6.83 5.13
C GLU A 51 5.12 6.28 4.90
N GLY A 52 4.93 5.00 5.16
CA GLY A 52 3.60 4.36 5.18
C GLY A 52 2.88 4.68 6.48
N ASP A 53 1.56 4.81 6.45
CA ASP A 53 0.76 4.98 7.67
C ASP A 53 -0.01 3.72 8.07
N ASN A 54 -0.05 2.71 7.20
CA ASN A 54 -0.76 1.45 7.38
C ASN A 54 -2.24 1.65 7.73
N ARG A 55 -2.91 2.63 7.12
CA ARG A 55 -4.34 2.88 7.34
C ARG A 55 -5.18 2.49 6.14
N ILE A 56 -6.35 1.90 6.42
CA ILE A 56 -7.34 1.55 5.40
C ILE A 56 -8.76 1.90 5.84
N LYS A 57 -9.56 2.44 4.93
CA LYS A 57 -11.01 2.60 5.07
C LYS A 57 -11.75 1.47 4.40
N SER A 58 -12.89 1.12 4.99
CA SER A 58 -13.86 0.23 4.35
C SER A 58 -14.34 0.84 3.03
N ILE A 59 -14.54 -0.02 2.01
CA ILE A 59 -15.18 0.38 0.74
C ILE A 59 -16.62 0.92 0.95
N PHE A 60 -17.22 0.66 2.11
CA PHE A 60 -18.53 1.18 2.50
C PHE A 60 -18.46 2.51 3.28
N SER A 61 -17.26 3.07 3.48
CA SER A 61 -17.10 4.38 4.11
C SER A 61 -17.90 5.44 3.35
N ARG A 62 -18.62 6.29 4.10
CA ARG A 62 -19.38 7.42 3.54
C ARG A 62 -18.50 8.64 3.31
N GLU A 63 -17.35 8.70 3.97
CA GLU A 63 -16.41 9.80 3.94
C GLU A 63 -15.16 9.41 3.18
N ASP A 64 -14.95 10.07 2.04
CA ASP A 64 -13.92 9.81 1.04
C ASP A 64 -14.02 8.42 0.38
N LYS A 65 -14.00 8.39 -0.96
CA LYS A 65 -14.11 7.11 -1.71
C LYS A 65 -12.79 6.35 -1.74
N ALA A 66 -11.69 6.99 -1.37
CA ALA A 66 -10.41 6.34 -1.26
C ALA A 66 -10.35 5.44 -0.03
N GLN A 67 -9.92 4.20 -0.23
CA GLN A 67 -9.68 3.25 0.84
C GLN A 67 -8.32 3.46 1.51
N LEU A 68 -7.37 4.12 0.83
CA LEU A 68 -6.02 4.37 1.34
C LEU A 68 -5.79 5.87 1.48
N SER A 69 -4.88 6.24 2.37
CA SER A 69 -4.39 7.60 2.46
C SER A 69 -3.34 7.87 1.37
N LYS A 70 -2.83 9.11 1.33
CA LYS A 70 -1.67 9.46 0.50
C LYS A 70 -0.36 8.76 0.90
N ASN A 71 -0.30 8.22 2.12
CA ASN A 71 0.87 7.52 2.65
C ASN A 71 0.73 6.01 2.43
N GLY A 72 -0.49 5.48 2.56
CA GLY A 72 -0.80 4.10 2.24
C GLY A 72 -0.06 3.08 3.11
N PHE A 73 0.20 1.91 2.54
CA PHE A 73 0.91 0.83 3.24
C PHE A 73 2.02 0.25 2.38
N GLN A 74 3.05 -0.25 3.07
CA GLN A 74 4.29 -0.69 2.46
C GLN A 74 4.58 -2.14 2.83
N TYR A 75 5.14 -2.91 1.90
CA TYR A 75 5.38 -4.34 2.13
C TYR A 75 6.62 -4.88 1.45
N LYS A 76 7.11 -5.99 2.01
CA LYS A 76 8.33 -6.70 1.60
C LYS A 76 7.95 -7.89 0.72
N LEU A 77 8.77 -8.14 -0.29
CA LEU A 77 8.63 -9.29 -1.18
C LEU A 77 9.80 -10.26 -0.99
N GLU A 78 9.57 -11.53 -1.34
CA GLU A 78 10.55 -12.61 -1.22
C GLU A 78 11.80 -12.38 -2.08
N ASP A 79 11.67 -11.70 -3.22
CA ASP A 79 12.77 -11.31 -4.11
C ASP A 79 13.67 -10.19 -3.53
N GLY A 80 13.34 -9.68 -2.34
CA GLY A 80 14.05 -8.61 -1.66
C GLY A 80 13.62 -7.19 -2.10
N SER A 81 12.63 -7.08 -2.98
CA SER A 81 12.01 -5.81 -3.36
C SER A 81 10.92 -5.39 -2.36
N TYR A 82 10.42 -4.17 -2.53
CA TYR A 82 9.39 -3.57 -1.69
C TYR A 82 8.34 -2.87 -2.54
N ALA A 83 7.10 -2.80 -2.08
CA ALA A 83 6.08 -2.00 -2.72
C ALA A 83 5.40 -1.06 -1.71
N ASN A 84 5.09 0.17 -2.15
CA ASN A 84 4.23 1.12 -1.46
C ASN A 84 2.96 1.31 -2.29
N VAL A 85 1.80 1.05 -1.70
CA VAL A 85 0.49 1.24 -2.36
C VAL A 85 -0.27 2.34 -1.63
N PHE A 86 -0.63 3.39 -2.36
CA PHE A 86 -1.22 4.60 -1.78
C PHE A 86 -2.24 5.27 -2.72
N PHE A 87 -3.03 6.19 -2.18
CA PHE A 87 -3.97 7.01 -2.95
C PHE A 87 -3.41 8.41 -3.19
N GLY A 88 -3.02 8.72 -4.42
CA GLY A 88 -2.52 10.03 -4.79
C GLY A 88 -3.64 11.01 -5.10
N SER A 89 -4.21 11.64 -4.06
CA SER A 89 -5.25 12.67 -4.21
C SER A 89 -4.77 13.94 -4.91
N PHE A 90 -3.45 14.10 -5.06
CA PHE A 90 -2.77 15.22 -5.72
C PHE A 90 -2.54 15.00 -7.22
N PHE A 91 -2.82 13.81 -7.75
CA PHE A 91 -2.87 13.59 -9.19
C PHE A 91 -4.16 14.15 -9.79
N ASP A 92 -4.12 14.47 -11.09
CA ASP A 92 -5.30 14.87 -11.86
C ASP A 92 -5.48 13.92 -13.07
N PRO A 93 -6.39 12.93 -12.99
CA PRO A 93 -7.32 12.66 -11.89
C PRO A 93 -6.66 11.93 -10.69
N PRO A 94 -7.25 12.04 -9.47
CA PRO A 94 -6.84 11.23 -8.32
C PRO A 94 -6.88 9.73 -8.62
N SER A 95 -5.85 8.99 -8.22
CA SER A 95 -5.75 7.55 -8.49
C SER A 95 -4.92 6.81 -7.46
N TYR A 96 -5.03 5.47 -7.46
CA TYR A 96 -4.12 4.61 -6.71
C TYR A 96 -2.83 4.39 -7.50
N VAL A 97 -1.72 4.37 -6.78
CA VAL A 97 -0.39 4.21 -7.34
C VAL A 97 0.38 3.18 -6.53
N GLU A 98 1.19 2.41 -7.23
CA GLU A 98 2.22 1.57 -6.62
C GLU A 98 3.60 2.13 -6.95
N PHE A 99 4.40 2.35 -5.90
CA PHE A 99 5.85 2.49 -6.03
C PHE A 99 6.50 1.14 -5.75
N HIS A 100 7.08 0.48 -6.76
CA HIS A 100 7.86 -0.75 -6.62
C HIS A 100 9.33 -0.37 -6.52
N SER A 101 9.93 -0.58 -5.35
CA SER A 101 11.35 -0.37 -5.08
C SER A 101 12.15 -1.66 -5.26
N ARG A 102 13.22 -1.63 -6.05
CA ARG A 102 14.04 -2.81 -6.38
C ARG A 102 15.54 -2.51 -6.23
N PRO A 103 16.37 -3.49 -5.83
CA PRO A 103 17.82 -3.31 -5.80
C PRO A 103 18.35 -2.79 -7.14
N PRO A 104 19.26 -1.80 -7.16
CA PRO A 104 20.04 -1.29 -6.03
C PRO A 104 19.36 -0.16 -5.23
N PHE A 105 18.05 0.04 -5.38
CA PHE A 105 17.24 1.04 -4.70
C PHE A 105 17.71 2.49 -4.94
N PRO A 106 17.76 2.95 -6.21
CA PRO A 106 18.01 4.37 -6.48
C PRO A 106 16.92 5.23 -5.85
N ASP A 107 17.22 6.49 -5.54
CA ASP A 107 16.21 7.40 -4.99
C ASP A 107 15.19 7.80 -6.06
N GLY A 108 13.90 7.60 -5.77
CA GLY A 108 12.76 7.97 -6.60
C GLY A 108 12.42 6.94 -7.69
N ALA A 109 11.51 7.34 -8.59
CA ALA A 109 10.99 6.52 -9.69
C ALA A 109 12.01 6.40 -10.85
N ILE A 110 13.23 5.96 -10.51
CA ILE A 110 14.35 5.73 -11.42
C ILE A 110 14.55 4.23 -11.50
N ALA A 111 14.70 3.70 -12.72
CA ALA A 111 14.91 2.28 -12.93
C ALA A 111 16.05 1.74 -12.03
N PRO A 112 15.84 0.62 -11.33
CA PRO A 112 14.75 -0.34 -11.53
C PRO A 112 13.48 -0.07 -10.72
N ASN A 113 13.40 1.03 -9.97
CA ASN A 113 12.16 1.43 -9.33
C ASN A 113 11.14 1.87 -10.37
N THR A 114 9.87 1.67 -10.06
CA THR A 114 8.77 2.12 -10.89
C THR A 114 7.68 2.75 -10.03
N GLU A 115 7.06 3.81 -10.52
CA GLU A 115 5.85 4.38 -9.94
C GLU A 115 4.77 4.38 -11.02
N VAL A 116 3.71 3.59 -10.82
CA VAL A 116 2.70 3.41 -11.86
C VAL A 116 1.28 3.39 -11.27
N PRO A 117 0.28 3.88 -12.02
CA PRO A 117 -1.12 3.75 -11.63
C PRO A 117 -1.55 2.28 -11.53
N ILE A 118 -2.39 1.98 -10.55
CA ILE A 118 -2.98 0.66 -10.34
C ILE A 118 -4.49 0.77 -10.04
N GLU A 119 -5.18 -0.36 -10.12
CA GLU A 119 -6.48 -0.53 -9.49
C GLU A 119 -6.27 -1.15 -8.11
N PHE A 120 -6.85 -0.54 -7.07
CA PHE A 120 -6.84 -1.07 -5.72
C PHE A 120 -8.27 -1.24 -5.22
N ILE A 121 -8.53 -2.39 -4.61
CA ILE A 121 -9.78 -2.68 -3.92
C ILE A 121 -9.51 -3.62 -2.75
N ALA A 122 -10.05 -3.27 -1.59
CA ALA A 122 -10.11 -4.15 -0.43
C ALA A 122 -11.56 -4.32 0.01
N ILE A 123 -12.01 -5.56 0.14
CA ILE A 123 -13.39 -5.87 0.51
C ILE A 123 -13.36 -6.49 1.91
N PRO A 124 -14.13 -5.95 2.88
CA PRO A 124 -14.23 -6.55 4.21
C PRO A 124 -14.67 -8.02 4.13
N ASP A 125 -14.03 -8.87 4.93
CA ASP A 125 -14.48 -10.24 5.15
C ASP A 125 -15.64 -10.20 6.16
N LEU A 126 -16.86 -10.42 5.69
CA LEU A 126 -18.10 -10.31 6.49
C LEU A 126 -18.54 -11.65 7.12
N CYS A 127 -17.64 -12.65 7.12
CA CYS A 127 -17.92 -14.00 7.60
C CYS A 127 -18.02 -14.11 9.12
#